data_AF-A0A8X8AYC8-F1
#
_entry.id   AF-A0A8X8AYC8-F1
#
_cell.length_a   1.000
_cell.length_b   1.000
_cell.length_c   1.000
_cell.angle_alpha   90.00
_cell.angle_beta   90.00
_cell.angle_gamma   90.00
#
_symmetry.space_group_name_H-M   'P 1'
#
loop_
_entity.id
_entity.type
_entity.pdbx_description
1 polymer ?
#
loop_
_entity_poly.entity_id
_entity_poly.type
_entity_poly.pdbx_seq_one_letter_code
_entity_poly.pdbx_strand_id
1 'polypeptide(L)'
;MTGRRLVEYGEDRFVILSDHVRVLLEQGNVLECIDPIVEEEYSEDEVFYFLKLALVCTSRIPSNWPTMREIVQFFCSSPDTR
;
A
#
# COMPACT_ATOMS: atom_id res chain seq x y z
N MET A 1 -2.86 -5.98 -4.67
CA MET A 1 -2.61 -4.53 -4.74
C MET A 1 -1.57 -4.21 -5.78
N THR A 2 -0.25 -4.43 -5.57
CA THR A 2 0.75 -3.99 -6.57
C THR A 2 1.28 -5.06 -7.53
N GLY A 3 1.10 -6.36 -7.23
CA GLY A 3 1.56 -7.46 -8.10
C GLY A 3 3.08 -7.65 -8.18
N ARG A 4 3.86 -6.75 -7.57
CA ARG A 4 5.33 -6.69 -7.66
C ARG A 4 6.01 -7.41 -6.50
N ARG A 5 7.26 -7.82 -6.72
CA ARG A 5 8.09 -8.43 -5.66
C ARG A 5 8.52 -7.37 -4.65
N LEU A 6 8.68 -7.76 -3.39
CA LEU A 6 9.10 -6.87 -2.30
C LEU A 6 10.45 -6.20 -2.58
N VAL A 7 11.37 -6.94 -3.20
CA VAL A 7 12.69 -6.46 -3.62
C VAL A 7 12.90 -6.86 -5.07
N GLU A 8 13.23 -5.88 -5.89
CA GLU A 8 13.64 -6.07 -7.29
C GLU A 8 15.12 -5.71 -7.44
N TYR A 9 15.86 -6.58 -8.13
CA TYR A 9 17.29 -6.41 -8.39
C TYR A 9 17.47 -5.97 -9.84
N GLY A 10 18.04 -4.79 -10.06
CA GLY A 10 18.55 -4.32 -11.34
C GLY A 10 20.06 -4.50 -11.44
N GLU A 11 20.64 -4.13 -12.59
CA GLU A 11 22.06 -4.35 -12.89
C GLU A 11 23.01 -3.70 -11.87
N ASP A 12 22.64 -2.55 -11.26
CA ASP A 12 23.46 -1.84 -10.26
C ASP A 12 22.67 -1.30 -9.03
N ARG A 13 21.38 -1.65 -8.90
CA ARG A 13 20.53 -1.15 -7.79
C ARG A 13 19.47 -2.16 -7.39
N PHE A 14 19.11 -2.16 -6.11
CA PHE A 14 17.90 -2.84 -5.64
C PHE A 14 16.82 -1.81 -5.31
N VAL A 15 15.58 -2.10 -5.67
CA VAL A 15 14.42 -1.29 -5.32
C VAL A 15 13.62 -2.03 -4.28
N ILE A 16 13.40 -1.38 -3.14
CA ILE A 16 12.49 -1.88 -2.11
C ILE A 16 11.10 -1.34 -2.44
N LEU A 17 10.13 -2.23 -2.57
CA LEU A 17 8.76 -1.89 -2.97
C LEU A 17 8.13 -0.84 -2.04
N SER A 18 8.35 -0.94 -0.72
CA SER A 18 7.83 0.04 0.25
C SER A 18 8.38 1.45 0.01
N ASP A 19 9.67 1.57 -0.33
CA ASP A 19 10.30 2.86 -0.58
C ASP A 19 9.79 3.46 -1.90
N HIS A 20 9.60 2.63 -2.93
CA HIS A 20 9.02 3.03 -4.21
C HIS A 20 7.56 3.49 -4.06
N VAL A 21 6.74 2.72 -3.35
CA VAL A 21 5.34 3.07 -3.05
C VAL A 21 5.25 4.37 -2.25
N ARG A 22 6.17 4.61 -1.30
CA ARG A 22 6.21 5.86 -0.53
C ARG A 22 6.43 7.09 -1.43
N VAL A 23 7.37 7.00 -2.37
CA VAL A 23 7.63 8.09 -3.33
C VAL A 23 6.40 8.36 -4.20
N LEU A 24 5.76 7.31 -4.71
CA LEU A 24 4.54 7.46 -5.52
C LEU A 24 3.38 8.08 -4.72
N LEU A 25 3.24 7.69 -3.46
CA LEU A 25 2.25 8.28 -2.55
C LEU A 25 2.50 9.77 -2.30
N GLU A 26 3.76 10.17 -2.07
CA GLU A 26 4.17 11.57 -1.89
C GLU A 26 3.94 12.42 -3.16
N GLN A 27 4.04 11.80 -4.33
CA GLN A 27 3.79 12.44 -5.64
C GLN A 27 2.31 12.48 -6.03
N GLY A 28 1.44 11.76 -5.32
CA GLY A 28 0.03 11.61 -5.69
C GLY A 28 -0.24 10.62 -6.82
N ASN A 29 0.77 9.88 -7.28
CA ASN A 29 0.67 8.92 -8.39
C ASN A 29 0.50 7.48 -7.89
N VAL A 30 -0.43 7.26 -6.96
CA VAL A 30 -0.63 5.94 -6.34
C VAL A 30 -1.18 4.88 -7.29
N LEU A 31 -1.93 5.27 -8.31
CA LEU A 31 -2.52 4.33 -9.26
C LEU A 31 -1.45 3.59 -10.09
N GLU A 32 -0.29 4.21 -10.35
CA GLU A 32 0.81 3.57 -11.10
C GLU A 32 1.43 2.36 -10.37
N CYS A 33 1.21 2.23 -9.06
CA CYS A 33 1.72 1.09 -8.32
C CYS A 33 0.76 -0.10 -8.31
N ILE A 34 -0.49 0.07 -8.76
CA ILE A 34 -1.52 -0.96 -8.72
C ILE A 34 -1.31 -1.97 -9.84
N ASP A 35 -1.56 -3.23 -9.51
CA ASP A 35 -1.55 -4.33 -10.43
C ASP A 35 -2.71 -4.16 -11.42
N PRO A 36 -2.46 -4.15 -12.74
CA PRO A 36 -3.50 -4.01 -13.75
C PRO A 36 -4.60 -5.06 -13.66
N ILE A 37 -4.31 -6.25 -13.11
CA ILE A 37 -5.30 -7.31 -12.89
C ILE A 37 -6.36 -6.89 -11.86
N VAL A 38 -6.01 -5.95 -11.01
CA VAL A 38 -6.75 -5.53 -9.81
C VAL A 38 -7.40 -4.14 -10.05
N GLU A 39 -7.09 -3.46 -11.14
CA GLU A 39 -7.44 -2.04 -11.39
C GLU A 39 -8.96 -1.80 -11.57
N GLU A 40 -9.75 -2.80 -12.00
CA GLU A 40 -11.20 -2.66 -12.18
C GLU A 40 -12.03 -2.85 -10.88
N GLU A 41 -11.42 -3.32 -9.79
CA GLU A 41 -12.15 -3.73 -8.57
C GLU A 41 -12.11 -2.71 -7.42
N TYR A 42 -11.40 -1.59 -7.54
CA TYR A 42 -11.19 -0.64 -6.44
C TYR A 42 -11.33 0.81 -6.87
N SER A 43 -11.79 1.65 -5.95
CA SER A 43 -11.73 3.11 -6.09
C SER A 43 -10.34 3.67 -5.74
N GLU A 44 -10.01 4.84 -6.29
CA GLU A 44 -8.75 5.54 -5.97
C GLU A 44 -8.63 5.81 -4.46
N ASP A 45 -9.74 6.15 -3.79
CA ASP A 45 -9.79 6.38 -2.36
C ASP A 45 -9.45 5.12 -1.55
N GLU A 46 -9.99 3.96 -1.94
CA GLU A 46 -9.68 2.68 -1.30
C GLU A 46 -8.20 2.31 -1.49
N VAL A 47 -7.69 2.46 -2.70
CA VAL A 47 -6.28 2.22 -3.01
C VAL A 47 -5.37 3.09 -2.13
N PHE A 48 -5.65 4.38 -2.07
CA PHE A 48 -4.89 5.32 -1.25
C PHE A 48 -4.93 4.94 0.23
N TYR A 49 -6.09 4.48 0.71
CA TYR A 49 -6.28 4.04 2.08
C TYR A 49 -5.47 2.78 2.41
N PHE A 50 -5.55 1.77 1.55
CA PHE A 50 -4.79 0.52 1.69
C PHE A 50 -3.28 0.77 1.65
N LEU A 51 -2.80 1.64 0.75
CA LEU A 51 -1.38 1.96 0.64
C LEU A 51 -0.86 2.70 1.88
N LYS A 52 -1.63 3.66 2.40
CA LYS A 52 -1.28 4.33 3.66
C LYS A 52 -1.17 3.34 4.81
N LEU A 53 -2.16 2.46 4.95
CA LEU A 53 -2.14 1.43 5.99
C LEU A 53 -0.93 0.50 5.82
N ALA A 54 -0.64 0.06 4.60
CA ALA A 54 0.51 -0.78 4.30
C ALA A 54 1.85 -0.10 4.66
N LEU A 55 2.00 1.21 4.40
CA LEU A 55 3.20 1.96 4.79
C LEU A 55 3.36 2.08 6.31
N VAL A 56 2.26 2.28 7.05
CA VAL A 56 2.33 2.32 8.51
C VAL A 56 2.71 0.94 9.07
N CYS A 57 2.10 -0.13 8.56
CA CYS A 57 2.40 -1.51 8.95
C CYS A 57 3.82 -1.96 8.56
N THR A 58 4.45 -1.34 7.57
CA THR A 58 5.83 -1.62 7.13
C THR A 58 6.83 -0.58 7.66
N SER A 59 6.40 0.31 8.55
CA SER A 59 7.25 1.33 9.16
C SER A 59 8.41 0.68 9.91
N ARG A 60 9.60 1.29 9.82
CA ARG A 60 10.77 0.89 10.61
C ARG A 60 10.63 1.20 12.10
N ILE A 61 9.60 1.95 12.50
CA ILE A 61 9.31 2.32 13.88
C ILE A 61 8.11 1.48 14.35
N PRO A 62 8.33 0.41 15.14
CA PRO A 62 7.26 -0.49 15.57
C PRO A 62 6.19 0.19 16.43
N SER A 63 6.55 1.27 17.13
CA SER A 63 5.63 2.05 17.96
C SER A 63 4.51 2.72 17.17
N ASN A 64 4.67 2.87 15.85
CA ASN A 64 3.64 3.43 14.97
C ASN A 64 2.72 2.35 14.38
N TRP A 65 3.00 1.07 14.62
CA TRP A 65 2.20 0.01 14.02
C TRP A 65 0.80 -0.04 14.66
N PRO A 66 -0.26 -0.05 13.84
CA PRO A 66 -1.60 -0.25 14.35
C PRO A 66 -1.74 -1.66 14.91
N THR A 67 -2.57 -1.79 15.94
CA THR A 67 -2.99 -3.08 16.48
C THR A 67 -3.90 -3.79 15.49
N MET A 68 -4.00 -5.13 15.57
CA MET A 68 -4.95 -5.85 14.73
C MET A 68 -6.40 -5.43 14.95
N ARG A 69 -6.75 -4.96 16.15
CA ARG A 69 -8.10 -4.40 16.40
C ARG A 69 -8.32 -3.16 15.55
N GLU A 70 -7.37 -2.24 15.51
CA GLU A 70 -7.46 -1.03 14.69
C GLU A 70 -7.51 -1.38 13.21
N ILE A 71 -6.65 -2.30 12.74
CA ILE A 71 -6.66 -2.77 11.34
C ILE A 71 -8.02 -3.39 10.95
N VAL A 72 -8.59 -4.24 11.80
CA VAL A 72 -9.91 -4.84 11.54
C VAL A 72 -11.01 -3.79 11.56
N GLN A 73 -10.95 -2.84 12.49
CA GLN A 73 -11.91 -1.73 12.50
C GLN A 73 -11.77 -0.87 11.24
N PHE A 74 -10.56 -0.61 10.75
CA PHE A 74 -10.30 0.09 9.50
C PHE A 74 -10.99 -0.58 8.30
N PHE A 75 -10.95 -1.92 8.21
CA PHE A 75 -11.58 -2.68 7.12
C PHE A 75 -13.08 -2.96 7.31
N CYS A 76 -13.54 -3.06 8.55
CA CYS A 76 -14.93 -3.41 8.86
C CYS A 76 -15.83 -2.17 8.97
N SER A 77 -15.24 -0.98 9.13
CA SER A 77 -15.97 0.30 9.19
C SER A 77 -16.06 1.00 7.83
N SER A 78 -15.40 0.47 6.79
CA SER A 78 -15.56 0.93 5.41
C SER A 78 -16.97 0.55 4.95
N PRO A 79 -17.80 1.50 4.48
CA PRO A 79 -19.19 1.22 4.11
C PRO A 79 -19.38 0.38 2.83
N ASP A 80 -18.32 -0.06 2.16
CA ASP A 80 -18.37 -0.64 0.80
C ASP A 80 -17.73 -2.03 0.63
N THR A 81 -17.75 -2.87 1.66
CA THR A 81 -17.41 -4.31 1.51
C THR A 81 -18.66 -5.21 1.38
N ARG A 82 -19.72 -4.72 0.73
CA ARG A 82 -20.98 -5.47 0.52
C ARG A 82 -21.23 -5.85 -0.93
#